data_AF-A0A836RLS1-F1
#
_entry.id   AF-A0A836RLS1-F1
#
_cell.length_a   1.000
_cell.length_b   1.000
_cell.length_c   1.000
_cell.angle_alpha   90.00
_cell.angle_beta   90.00
_cell.angle_gamma   90.00
#
_symmetry.space_group_name_H-M   'P 1'
#
loop_
_entity.id
_entity.type
_entity.pdbx_description
1 polymer ?
#
loop_
_entity_poly.entity_id
_entity_poly.type
_entity_poly.pdbx_seq_one_letter_code
_entity_poly.pdbx_strand_id
1 'polypeptide(L)' 'MADFGKLLVLLGLVLVVVGLLLWGLGRVGFHGLPGDIRYDGEHVQFYFPVVTCLVVSAMLSGLLGIINWLLRR' A
#
# COMPACT_ATOMS: atom_id res chain seq x y z
N MET A 1 21.62 11.15 -18.43
CA MET A 1 20.21 11.13 -18.88
C MET A 1 19.43 9.95 -18.30
N ALA A 2 19.98 8.73 -18.26
CA ALA A 2 19.32 7.57 -17.65
C ALA A 2 18.99 7.77 -16.17
N ASP A 3 19.86 8.41 -15.39
CA ASP A 3 19.66 8.64 -13.94
C ASP A 3 18.46 9.54 -13.63
N PHE A 4 18.22 10.55 -14.46
CA PHE A 4 17.04 11.42 -14.34
C PHE A 4 15.75 10.65 -14.64
N GLY A 5 15.77 9.73 -15.61
CA GLY A 5 14.64 8.84 -15.89
C GLY A 5 14.34 7.88 -14.74
N LYS A 6 15.39 7.34 -14.10
CA LYS A 6 15.26 6.49 -12.89
C LYS A 6 14.61 7.25 -11.73
N LEU A 7 15.02 8.51 -11.53
CA LEU A 7 14.48 9.36 -10.48
C LEU A 7 13.00 9.69 -10.73
N LEU A 8 12.62 9.99 -11.97
CA LEU A 8 11.21 10.22 -12.36
C LEU A 8 10.33 8.99 -12.09
N VAL A 9 10.81 7.79 -12.43
CA VAL A 9 10.09 6.53 -12.19
C VAL A 9 9.89 6.29 -10.69
N LEU A 10 10.92 6.53 -9.87
CA LEU A 10 10.82 6.42 -8.42
C LEU A 10 9.78 7.40 -7.85
N LEU A 11 9.82 8.65 -8.28
CA LEU A 11 8.87 9.69 -7.84
C LEU A 11 7.43 9.36 -8.21
N GLY A 12 7.19 8.90 -9.45
CA GLY A 12 5.86 8.47 -9.89
C GLY A 12 5.33 7.30 -9.06
N LEU A 13 6.19 6.34 -8.72
CA LEU A 13 5.81 5.19 -7.90
C LEU A 13 5.43 5.60 -6.46
N VAL A 14 6.20 6.51 -5.84
CA VAL A 14 5.87 7.08 -4.53
C VAL A 14 4.53 7.83 -4.57
N LEU A 15 4.26 8.59 -5.64
CA LEU A 15 2.98 9.27 -5.81
C LEU A 15 1.80 8.29 -5.93
N VAL A 16 1.96 7.20 -6.68
CA VAL A 16 0.91 6.16 -6.80
C VAL A 16 0.65 5.49 -5.46
N VAL A 17 1.71 5.17 -4.72
CA VAL A 17 1.66 4.62 -3.35
C VAL A 17 0.85 5.52 -2.42
N VAL A 18 1.20 6.81 -2.37
CA VAL A 18 0.52 7.79 -1.51
C VAL A 18 -0.92 8.02 -1.96
N GLY A 19 -1.16 8.09 -3.27
CA GLY A 19 -2.50 8.21 -3.85
C GLY A 19 -3.40 7.03 -3.50
N LEU A 20 -2.89 5.80 -3.56
CA LEU A 20 -3.64 4.60 -3.17
C LEU A 20 -3.92 4.56 -1.67
N LEU A 21 -2.98 4.99 -0.83
CA LEU A 21 -3.20 5.12 0.61
C LEU A 21 -4.30 6.13 0.93
N LEU A 22 -4.25 7.33 0.33
CA LEU A 22 -5.25 8.38 0.55
C LEU A 22 -6.62 8.00 -0.02
N TRP A 23 -6.66 7.42 -1.22
CA TRP A 23 -7.90 6.94 -1.83
C TRP A 23 -8.51 5.77 -1.05
N GLY A 24 -7.66 4.86 -0.58
CA GLY A 24 -8.01 3.79 0.34
C GLY A 24 -8.66 4.37 1.59
N LEU A 25 -7.90 5.13 2.39
CA LEU A 25 -8.38 5.77 3.63
C LEU A 25 -9.68 6.58 3.43
N GLY A 26 -9.81 7.31 2.32
CA GLY A 26 -11.01 8.10 2.01
C GLY A 26 -12.23 7.25 1.63
N ARG A 27 -12.04 6.07 1.04
CA ARG A 27 -13.11 5.12 0.66
C ARG A 27 -13.58 4.26 1.83
N VAL A 28 -12.70 3.96 2.79
CA VAL A 28 -13.04 3.06 3.91
C VAL A 28 -14.09 3.67 4.84
N GLY A 29 -14.02 5.00 5.04
CA GLY A 29 -14.65 5.60 6.21
C GLY A 29 -14.14 4.97 7.52
N PHE A 30 -14.48 5.55 8.67
CA PHE A 30 -14.12 4.98 9.98
C PHE A 30 -14.75 3.59 10.26
N HIS A 31 -15.52 3.04 9.31
CA HIS A 31 -16.29 1.79 9.45
C HIS A 31 -15.65 0.53 8.85
N GLY A 32 -14.43 0.62 8.28
CA GLY A 32 -13.63 -0.54 7.86
C GLY A 32 -13.88 -0.98 6.41
N LEU A 33 -12.86 -1.54 5.75
CA LEU A 33 -12.98 -1.98 4.36
C LEU A 33 -13.82 -3.26 4.36
N PRO A 34 -14.67 -3.51 3.34
CA PRO A 34 -15.26 -4.83 3.16
C PRO A 34 -14.14 -5.85 2.94
N GLY A 35 -13.84 -6.65 3.98
CA GLY A 35 -12.72 -7.59 4.01
C GLY A 35 -11.83 -7.48 5.26
N ASP A 36 -11.91 -6.39 6.02
CA ASP A 36 -11.29 -6.35 7.35
C ASP A 36 -12.18 -7.07 8.36
N ILE A 37 -11.60 -8.02 9.09
CA ILE A 37 -12.34 -8.81 10.08
C ILE A 37 -12.53 -7.91 11.31
N ARG A 38 -13.72 -7.32 11.44
CA ARG A 38 -14.16 -6.64 12.66
C ARG A 38 -15.02 -7.60 13.46
N TYR A 39 -14.51 -7.98 14.61
CA TYR A 39 -15.26 -8.72 15.62
C TYR A 39 -15.56 -7.76 16.77
N ASP A 40 -16.82 -7.37 16.90
CA ASP A 40 -17.32 -6.56 18.00
C ASP A 40 -18.06 -7.50 18.98
N GLY A 41 -17.40 -7.85 20.09
CA GLY A 41 -18.01 -8.57 21.20
C GLY A 41 -18.26 -7.63 22.38
N GLU A 42 -19.16 -8.00 23.29
CA GLU A 42 -19.59 -7.16 24.44
C GLU A 42 -18.44 -6.64 25.33
N HIS A 43 -17.28 -7.30 25.33
CA HIS A 43 -16.09 -6.89 26.10
C HIS A 43 -14.79 -6.82 25.27
N VAL A 44 -14.84 -7.15 23.98
CA VAL A 44 -13.63 -7.32 23.15
C VAL A 44 -13.88 -6.85 21.72
N GLN A 45 -13.12 -5.85 21.29
CA GLN A 45 -13.11 -5.38 19.91
C GLN A 45 -11.83 -5.86 19.23
N PHE A 46 -11.95 -6.69 18.20
CA PHE A 46 -10.82 -7.18 17.41
C PHE A 46 -10.95 -6.72 15.96
N TYR A 47 -9.99 -5.94 15.49
CA TYR A 47 -9.92 -5.48 14.10
C TYR A 47 -8.68 -6.07 13.44
N PHE A 48 -8.89 -6.88 12.40
CA PHE A 48 -7.80 -7.49 11.64
C PHE A 48 -7.79 -6.97 10.20
N PRO A 49 -6.87 -6.04 9.87
CA PRO A 49 -6.89 -5.34 8.60
C PRO A 49 -6.19 -6.12 7.47
N VAL A 50 -6.74 -7.28 7.09
CA VAL A 50 -6.12 -8.23 6.13
C VAL A 50 -5.83 -7.57 4.80
N VAL A 51 -6.81 -6.85 4.26
CA VAL A 51 -6.72 -6.24 2.92
C VAL A 51 -5.65 -5.15 2.92
N THR A 52 -5.58 -4.37 4.00
CA THR A 52 -4.56 -3.33 4.17
C THR A 52 -3.15 -3.93 4.21
N CYS A 53 -2.94 -4.99 4.98
CA CYS A 53 -1.65 -5.68 5.05
C CYS A 53 -1.24 -6.26 3.68
N LEU A 54 -2.20 -6.79 2.93
CA LEU A 54 -1.95 -7.40 1.62
C LEU A 54 -1.57 -6.35 0.56
N VAL A 55 -2.25 -5.19 0.54
CA VAL A 55 -1.91 -4.06 -0.32
C VAL A 55 -0.52 -3.52 0.00
N VAL A 56 -0.24 -3.28 1.28
CA VAL A 56 1.08 -2.78 1.72
C VAL A 56 2.19 -3.77 1.31
N SER A 57 1.97 -5.07 1.51
CA SER A 57 2.93 -6.12 1.13
C SER A 57 3.19 -6.17 -0.38
N ALA A 58 2.13 -6.16 -1.20
CA ALA A 58 2.24 -6.16 -2.66
C ALA A 58 2.98 -4.92 -3.16
N MET A 59 2.71 -3.77 -2.55
CA MET A 59 3.30 -2.50 -2.91
C MET A 59 4.80 -2.41 -2.55
N LEU A 60 5.17 -2.86 -1.34
CA LEU A 60 6.59 -2.99 -0.96
C LEU A 60 7.33 -4.00 -1.85
N SER A 61 6.71 -5.13 -2.16
CA SER A 61 7.30 -6.17 -3.00
C SER A 61 7.52 -5.68 -4.43
N GLY A 62 6.56 -4.94 -5.00
CA GLY A 62 6.69 -4.29 -6.30
C GLY A 62 7.79 -3.23 -6.31
N LEU A 63 7.86 -2.37 -5.29
CA LEU A 63 8.90 -1.36 -5.14
C LEU A 63 10.30 -1.99 -5.05
N LEU A 64 10.49 -2.98 -4.17
CA LEU A 64 11.74 -3.70 -4.02
C LEU A 64 12.11 -4.48 -5.29
N GLY A 65 11.13 -5.07 -5.97
CA GLY A 65 11.32 -5.76 -7.25
C GLY A 65 11.83 -4.83 -8.34
N ILE A 66 11.25 -3.64 -8.46
CA ILE A 66 11.67 -2.60 -9.41
C ILE A 66 13.07 -2.08 -9.08
N ILE A 67 13.36 -1.80 -7.80
CA ILE A 67 14.70 -1.39 -7.35
C ILE A 67 15.73 -2.46 -7.68
N ASN A 68 15.44 -3.72 -7.36
CA ASN A 68 16.32 -4.84 -7.64
C ASN A 68 16.52 -5.05 -9.15
N TRP A 69 15.47 -4.90 -9.96
CA TRP A 69 15.58 -4.92 -11.42
C TRP A 69 16.46 -3.78 -11.95
N LEU A 70 16.36 -2.60 -11.35
CA LEU A 70 17.11 -1.42 -11.75
C LEU A 70 18.58 -1.42 -11.30
N LEU A 71 18.88 -2.09 -10.18
CA LEU A 71 20.24 -2.28 -9.64
C LEU A 71 20.98 -3.45 -10.29
N ARG A 72 20.26 -4.43 -10.85
CA ARG A 72 20.85 -5.59 -11.56
C ARG A 72 21.05 -5.37 -13.06
N ARG A 73 20.68 -4.20 -13.59
CA ARG A 73 21.06 -3.71 -14.92
C ARG A 73 22.16 -2.67 -14.77
#